data_AF-A0A4Q7YJQ5-F1
#
_entry.id   AF-A0A4Q7YJQ5-F1
#
_cell.length_a   1.000
_cell.length_b   1.000
_cell.length_c   1.000
_cell.angle_alpha   90.00
_cell.angle_beta   90.00
_cell.angle_gamma   90.00
#
_symmetry.space_group_name_H-M   'P 1'
#
loop_
_entity.id
_entity.type
_entity.pdbx_description
1 polymer ?
#
loop_
_entity_poly.entity_id
_entity_poly.type
_entity_poly.pdbx_seq_one_letter_code
_entity_poly.pdbx_strand_id
1 'polypeptide(L)'
;MNTIRARVWQFRVQGPKVRVTEVGQDDLQVGLARLIHINALACDLNRVLDYRTKQLEVRLLASYLDAPGTGGPLQVDHQAFVASSRHIRGFVTESSGLGMLTAASEALFAWDSSAHGLHSFDALPGRMLTDYRAIGIRPDLLFHLPGGRIAGEARGRHRRPETLLPKEPLAEQKSRLQELALWSASHRDHAYFMSWVWIGRSGVAADIFLPEAGRWDSALDPRWQRHSEGRQWDFPVREQQRRPPERPTRREPDADLGPLSDASPPGMHAPPATGPLRVVSRAQPAPDPQEQAAHLAQRLYDTAPEANAELAGIPVRGTWVPADALGSARHEVLLAVLGEQPPRQVGVRERLARAQGRFDACLDGRLLTVVRSAAAPPPRWHDLEQVLLSSA
;
A
#
# COMPACT_ATOMS: atom_id res chain seq x y z
N MET A 1 -10.25 -12.54 -8.65
CA MET A 1 -9.56 -11.93 -7.48
C MET A 1 -8.95 -13.04 -6.65
N ASN A 2 -7.79 -12.78 -6.06
CA ASN A 2 -7.11 -13.66 -5.13
C ASN A 2 -7.53 -13.34 -3.70
N THR A 3 -7.17 -14.18 -2.75
CA THR A 3 -7.43 -13.95 -1.34
C THR A 3 -6.14 -13.80 -0.54
N ILE A 4 -6.19 -13.06 0.55
CA ILE A 4 -5.22 -13.19 1.63
C ILE A 4 -5.96 -13.40 2.94
N ARG A 5 -5.39 -14.18 3.85
CA ARG A 5 -5.92 -14.25 5.20
C ARG A 5 -5.66 -12.93 5.90
N ALA A 6 -6.69 -12.33 6.48
CA ALA A 6 -6.55 -11.12 7.28
C ALA A 6 -7.19 -11.29 8.67
N ARG A 7 -6.54 -10.72 9.69
CA ARG A 7 -7.10 -10.57 11.03
C ARG A 7 -7.35 -9.11 11.31
N VAL A 8 -8.47 -8.79 11.93
CA VAL A 8 -8.83 -7.44 12.37
C VAL A 8 -8.67 -7.37 13.88
N TRP A 9 -7.95 -6.35 14.32
CA TRP A 9 -7.61 -6.09 15.70
C TRP A 9 -8.12 -4.70 16.08
N GLN A 10 -8.83 -4.61 17.19
CA GLN A 10 -9.09 -3.33 17.85
C GLN A 10 -8.01 -3.06 18.88
N PHE A 11 -7.57 -1.81 19.02
CA PHE A 11 -6.59 -1.45 20.01
C PHE A 11 -6.93 -0.18 20.78
N ARG A 12 -6.57 -0.16 22.07
CA ARG A 12 -6.77 1.00 22.94
C ARG A 12 -5.54 1.24 23.79
N VAL A 13 -5.20 2.52 23.93
CA VAL A 13 -4.20 2.99 24.90
C VAL A 13 -4.95 3.30 26.21
N GLN A 14 -4.64 2.57 27.28
CA GLN A 14 -5.22 2.70 28.62
C GLN A 14 -4.10 3.05 29.62
N GLY A 15 -3.86 4.34 29.82
CA GLY A 15 -2.77 4.82 30.68
C GLY A 15 -1.41 4.26 30.22
N PRO A 16 -0.67 3.51 31.06
CA PRO A 16 0.65 2.96 30.71
C PRO A 16 0.58 1.65 29.91
N LYS A 17 -0.60 1.17 29.53
CA LYS A 17 -0.77 -0.11 28.81
C LYS A 17 -1.51 0.10 27.50
N VAL A 18 -1.13 -0.69 26.50
CA VAL A 18 -1.87 -0.86 25.25
C VAL A 18 -2.51 -2.24 25.27
N ARG A 19 -3.81 -2.29 25.04
CA ARG A 19 -4.57 -3.51 24.82
C ARG A 19 -4.94 -3.63 23.35
N VAL A 20 -4.77 -4.81 22.78
CA VAL A 20 -5.16 -5.14 21.42
C VAL A 20 -5.99 -6.42 21.45
N THR A 21 -7.18 -6.39 20.87
CA THR A 21 -8.13 -7.51 20.89
C THR A 21 -8.47 -7.89 19.46
N GLU A 22 -8.38 -9.18 19.14
CA GLU A 22 -8.84 -9.70 17.87
C GLU A 22 -10.37 -9.58 17.83
N VAL A 23 -10.88 -8.88 16.84
CA VAL A 23 -12.34 -8.74 16.63
C VAL A 23 -12.82 -9.52 15.43
N GLY A 24 -11.91 -10.04 14.62
CA GLY A 24 -12.29 -10.70 13.39
C GLY A 24 -11.16 -11.34 12.61
N GLN A 25 -11.54 -12.26 11.73
CA GLN A 25 -10.66 -12.78 10.68
C GLN A 25 -11.51 -13.20 9.49
N ASP A 26 -11.01 -12.95 8.29
CA ASP A 26 -11.65 -13.37 7.04
C ASP A 26 -10.61 -13.33 5.91
N ASP A 27 -11.00 -13.83 4.74
CA ASP A 27 -10.24 -13.73 3.52
C ASP A 27 -10.50 -12.38 2.83
N LEU A 28 -9.46 -11.54 2.81
CA LEU A 28 -9.48 -10.28 2.09
C LEU A 28 -9.33 -10.52 0.58
N GLN A 29 -10.30 -10.06 -0.20
CA GLN A 29 -10.23 -10.11 -1.66
C GLN A 29 -9.23 -9.09 -2.19
N VAL A 30 -8.25 -9.55 -2.97
CA VAL A 30 -7.17 -8.73 -3.53
C VAL A 30 -7.02 -8.99 -5.03
N GLY A 31 -6.95 -7.91 -5.81
CA GLY A 31 -6.59 -7.97 -7.23
C GLY A 31 -5.12 -7.64 -7.40
N LEU A 32 -4.37 -8.46 -8.14
CA LEU A 32 -2.97 -8.17 -8.46
C LEU A 32 -2.86 -6.90 -9.32
N ALA A 33 -3.81 -6.68 -10.26
CA ALA A 33 -3.87 -5.46 -11.03
C ALA A 33 -4.10 -4.24 -10.13
N ARG A 34 -5.01 -4.34 -9.15
CA ARG A 34 -5.28 -3.26 -8.18
C ARG A 34 -4.06 -2.98 -7.29
N LEU A 35 -3.38 -4.01 -6.80
CA LEU A 35 -2.16 -3.88 -5.98
C LEU A 35 -1.06 -3.15 -6.76
N ILE A 36 -0.79 -3.59 -7.98
CA ILE A 36 0.19 -2.97 -8.88
C ILE A 36 -0.20 -1.53 -9.20
N HIS A 37 -1.49 -1.31 -9.47
CA HIS A 37 -2.02 0.01 -9.80
C HIS A 37 -1.80 1.03 -8.68
N ILE A 38 -2.08 0.66 -7.42
CA ILE A 38 -1.84 1.53 -6.27
C ILE A 38 -0.34 1.86 -6.12
N ASN A 39 0.55 0.89 -6.35
CA ASN A 39 1.99 1.17 -6.36
C ASN A 39 2.38 2.13 -7.50
N ALA A 40 1.84 1.94 -8.70
CA ALA A 40 2.09 2.83 -9.83
C ALA A 40 1.64 4.27 -9.53
N LEU A 41 0.60 4.45 -8.71
CA LEU A 41 0.10 5.75 -8.25
C LEU A 41 0.81 6.30 -7.00
N ALA A 42 1.42 5.46 -6.17
CA ALA A 42 2.19 5.87 -5.00
C ALA A 42 3.50 6.58 -5.45
N CYS A 43 3.39 7.86 -5.78
CA CYS A 43 4.47 8.66 -6.34
C CYS A 43 4.80 9.86 -5.46
N ASP A 44 6.09 10.13 -5.31
CA ASP A 44 6.58 11.43 -4.85
C ASP A 44 6.33 12.46 -5.95
N LEU A 45 5.34 13.33 -5.75
CA LEU A 45 4.96 14.36 -6.71
C LEU A 45 6.07 15.38 -7.00
N ASN A 46 7.12 15.41 -6.17
CA ASN A 46 8.26 16.32 -6.33
C ASN A 46 9.33 15.80 -7.30
N ARG A 47 9.19 14.58 -7.82
CA ARG A 47 10.15 13.97 -8.74
C ARG A 47 9.63 13.92 -10.18
N VAL A 48 10.56 13.89 -11.13
CA VAL A 48 10.23 13.62 -12.53
C VAL A 48 9.72 12.18 -12.62
N LEU A 49 8.45 12.04 -13.00
CA LEU A 49 7.81 10.74 -13.17
C LEU A 49 7.94 10.32 -14.63
N ASP A 50 8.52 9.15 -14.86
CA ASP A 50 8.73 8.57 -16.18
C ASP A 50 8.01 7.22 -16.30
N TYR A 51 7.34 7.01 -17.42
CA TYR A 51 6.58 5.78 -17.68
C TYR A 51 7.47 4.53 -17.61
N ARG A 52 8.71 4.58 -18.10
CA ARG A 52 9.62 3.43 -18.09
C ARG A 52 10.02 3.04 -16.68
N THR A 53 10.25 4.01 -15.79
CA THR A 53 10.51 3.72 -14.37
C THR A 53 9.33 2.99 -13.74
N LYS A 54 8.09 3.46 -13.96
CA LYS A 54 6.89 2.79 -13.43
C LYS A 54 6.71 1.40 -14.00
N GLN A 55 6.95 1.24 -15.29
CA GLN A 55 6.91 -0.08 -15.91
C GLN A 55 7.93 -1.06 -15.29
N LEU A 56 9.15 -0.60 -14.97
CA LEU A 56 10.16 -1.43 -14.30
C LEU A 56 9.77 -1.81 -12.88
N GLU A 57 9.21 -0.88 -12.11
CA GLU A 57 8.68 -1.13 -10.76
C GLU A 57 7.55 -2.17 -10.79
N VAL A 58 6.60 -2.01 -11.72
CA VAL A 58 5.49 -2.93 -11.95
C VAL A 58 5.99 -4.32 -12.35
N ARG A 59 6.91 -4.40 -13.31
CA ARG A 59 7.53 -5.65 -13.76
C ARG A 59 8.22 -6.37 -12.61
N LEU A 60 8.99 -5.64 -11.80
CA LEU A 60 9.69 -6.21 -10.65
C LEU A 60 8.69 -6.77 -9.64
N LEU A 61 7.69 -5.99 -9.24
CA LEU A 61 6.69 -6.40 -8.27
C LEU A 61 5.90 -7.64 -8.74
N ALA A 62 5.43 -7.62 -9.99
CA ALA A 62 4.67 -8.71 -10.59
C ALA A 62 5.51 -10.00 -10.79
N SER A 63 6.84 -9.90 -10.81
CA SER A 63 7.70 -11.08 -10.93
C SER A 63 7.75 -11.89 -9.63
N TYR A 64 7.63 -11.22 -8.46
CA TYR A 64 7.64 -11.89 -7.16
C TYR A 64 6.27 -12.38 -6.70
N LEU A 65 5.20 -11.67 -7.08
CA LEU A 65 3.84 -12.03 -6.68
C LEU A 65 3.25 -13.05 -7.64
N ASP A 66 2.55 -14.04 -7.09
CA ASP A 66 1.84 -15.03 -7.87
C ASP A 66 0.37 -15.10 -7.47
N ALA A 67 -0.47 -15.18 -8.50
CA ALA A 67 -1.91 -15.13 -8.43
C ALA A 67 -2.48 -16.36 -9.17
N PRO A 68 -2.47 -17.55 -8.54
CA PRO A 68 -2.69 -18.84 -9.22
C PRO A 68 -4.13 -19.07 -9.73
N GLY A 69 -4.99 -18.06 -9.72
CA GLY A 69 -6.37 -18.12 -10.17
C GLY A 69 -7.35 -17.44 -9.22
N THR A 70 -8.61 -17.33 -9.67
CA THR A 70 -9.69 -16.72 -8.90
C THR A 70 -9.99 -17.53 -7.63
N GLY A 71 -10.07 -16.85 -6.49
CA GLY A 71 -10.30 -17.45 -5.17
C GLY A 71 -9.07 -18.09 -4.54
N GLY A 72 -7.95 -18.21 -5.27
CA GLY A 72 -6.71 -18.76 -4.74
C GLY A 72 -5.95 -17.75 -3.85
N PRO A 73 -5.22 -18.21 -2.83
CA PRO A 73 -4.42 -17.33 -1.99
C PRO A 73 -3.32 -16.65 -2.81
N LEU A 74 -3.07 -15.36 -2.54
CA LEU A 74 -1.94 -14.65 -3.11
C LEU A 74 -0.63 -15.26 -2.60
N GLN A 75 0.22 -15.66 -3.53
CA GLN A 75 1.49 -16.30 -3.25
C GLN A 75 2.65 -15.35 -3.55
N VAL A 76 3.82 -15.72 -3.04
CA VAL A 76 5.10 -15.10 -3.37
C VAL A 76 6.06 -16.18 -3.83
N ASP A 77 6.91 -15.87 -4.79
CA ASP A 77 8.09 -16.70 -5.05
C ASP A 77 9.06 -16.58 -3.88
N HIS A 78 8.82 -17.36 -2.83
CA HIS A 78 9.52 -17.23 -1.57
C HIS A 78 11.02 -17.52 -1.71
N GLN A 79 11.39 -18.49 -2.55
CA GLN A 79 12.78 -18.84 -2.77
C GLN A 79 13.54 -17.67 -3.40
N ALA A 80 13.01 -17.12 -4.49
CA ALA A 80 13.61 -15.94 -5.11
C ALA A 80 13.61 -14.75 -4.14
N PHE A 81 12.48 -14.49 -3.47
CA PHE A 81 12.32 -13.38 -2.53
C PHE A 81 13.37 -13.40 -1.42
N VAL A 82 13.63 -14.54 -0.79
CA VAL A 82 14.65 -14.66 0.26
C VAL A 82 16.06 -14.48 -0.31
N ALA A 83 16.33 -14.96 -1.52
CA ALA A 83 17.62 -14.82 -2.20
C ALA A 83 17.92 -13.37 -2.65
N SER A 84 16.90 -12.52 -2.79
CA SER A 84 17.06 -11.15 -3.27
C SER A 84 17.80 -10.24 -2.30
N SER A 85 18.24 -9.07 -2.79
CA SER A 85 18.81 -8.04 -1.93
C SER A 85 17.79 -7.50 -0.93
N ARG A 86 18.27 -6.90 0.16
CA ARG A 86 17.41 -6.25 1.16
C ARG A 86 16.52 -5.16 0.52
N HIS A 87 17.03 -4.44 -0.47
CA HIS A 87 16.32 -3.37 -1.15
C HIS A 87 15.13 -3.89 -1.96
N ILE A 88 15.32 -4.97 -2.72
CA ILE A 88 14.24 -5.58 -3.50
C ILE A 88 13.17 -6.16 -2.58
N ARG A 89 13.58 -6.87 -1.53
CA ARG A 89 12.62 -7.38 -0.53
C ARG A 89 11.82 -6.25 0.11
N GLY A 90 12.50 -5.17 0.51
CA GLY A 90 11.88 -3.96 1.07
C GLY A 90 10.83 -3.40 0.12
N PHE A 91 11.21 -3.13 -1.13
CA PHE A 91 10.31 -2.65 -2.18
C PHE A 91 9.07 -3.55 -2.33
N VAL A 92 9.24 -4.86 -2.51
CA VAL A 92 8.12 -5.80 -2.68
C VAL A 92 7.21 -5.81 -1.45
N THR A 93 7.79 -5.81 -0.24
CA THR A 93 7.00 -5.80 1.01
C THR A 93 6.22 -4.51 1.21
N GLU A 94 6.83 -3.35 0.97
CA GLU A 94 6.21 -2.04 1.13
C GLU A 94 5.10 -1.84 0.10
N SER A 95 5.37 -2.21 -1.15
CA SER A 95 4.40 -2.16 -2.25
C SER A 95 3.18 -3.04 -1.97
N SER A 96 3.42 -4.27 -1.50
CA SER A 96 2.35 -5.17 -1.08
C SER A 96 1.57 -4.59 0.11
N GLY A 97 2.28 -3.97 1.06
CA GLY A 97 1.69 -3.23 2.18
C GLY A 97 0.65 -2.19 1.75
N LEU A 98 1.01 -1.31 0.82
CA LEU A 98 0.12 -0.27 0.30
C LEU A 98 -1.11 -0.85 -0.42
N GLY A 99 -0.91 -1.90 -1.22
CA GLY A 99 -2.01 -2.60 -1.87
C GLY A 99 -2.98 -3.23 -0.85
N MET A 100 -2.45 -3.87 0.20
CA MET A 100 -3.29 -4.45 1.25
C MET A 100 -4.00 -3.39 2.09
N LEU A 101 -3.36 -2.23 2.33
CA LEU A 101 -4.00 -1.10 2.99
C LEU A 101 -5.24 -0.63 2.22
N THR A 102 -5.11 -0.54 0.90
CA THR A 102 -6.22 -0.14 0.02
C THR A 102 -7.32 -1.20 -0.01
N ALA A 103 -6.96 -2.47 -0.17
CA ALA A 103 -7.93 -3.57 -0.14
C ALA A 103 -8.67 -3.65 1.20
N ALA A 104 -7.97 -3.45 2.31
CA ALA A 104 -8.57 -3.36 3.64
C ALA A 104 -9.55 -2.19 3.73
N SER A 105 -9.22 -1.03 3.17
CA SER A 105 -10.12 0.13 3.14
C SER A 105 -11.42 -0.16 2.37
N GLU A 106 -11.31 -0.79 1.19
CA GLU A 106 -12.46 -1.21 0.39
C GLU A 106 -13.33 -2.24 1.15
N ALA A 107 -12.71 -3.19 1.84
CA ALA A 107 -13.42 -4.30 2.49
C ALA A 107 -14.00 -3.95 3.87
N LEU A 108 -13.35 -3.05 4.62
CA LEU A 108 -13.72 -2.70 5.99
C LEU A 108 -14.52 -1.40 6.08
N PHE A 109 -14.34 -0.48 5.14
CA PHE A 109 -14.98 0.85 5.20
C PHE A 109 -15.86 1.14 4.00
N ALA A 110 -16.07 0.14 3.12
CA ALA A 110 -16.73 0.31 1.83
C ALA A 110 -16.15 1.49 1.03
N TRP A 111 -14.84 1.74 1.17
CA TRP A 111 -14.19 2.76 0.38
C TRP A 111 -14.28 2.39 -1.11
N ASP A 112 -14.65 3.37 -1.91
CA ASP A 112 -14.80 3.23 -3.35
C ASP A 112 -14.02 4.35 -4.02
N SER A 113 -13.00 3.99 -4.81
CA SER A 113 -12.20 4.96 -5.58
C SER A 113 -13.02 5.75 -6.58
N SER A 114 -14.18 5.24 -7.01
CA SER A 114 -15.06 5.94 -7.94
C SER A 114 -15.83 7.08 -7.28
N ALA A 115 -16.11 6.96 -5.97
CA ALA A 115 -16.91 7.91 -5.21
C ALA A 115 -16.05 8.78 -4.28
N HIS A 116 -14.87 8.30 -3.88
CA HIS A 116 -14.09 8.91 -2.84
C HIS A 116 -12.61 9.05 -3.18
N GLY A 117 -12.04 10.21 -2.83
CA GLY A 117 -10.63 10.51 -3.07
C GLY A 117 -9.66 9.67 -2.22
N LEU A 118 -8.46 9.49 -2.75
CA LEU A 118 -7.29 8.93 -2.09
C LEU A 118 -6.11 9.87 -2.30
N HIS A 119 -5.38 10.19 -1.23
CA HIS A 119 -4.16 10.98 -1.32
C HIS A 119 -3.00 10.27 -0.63
N SER A 120 -1.81 10.34 -1.20
CA SER A 120 -0.59 10.04 -0.45
C SER A 120 -0.24 11.21 0.46
N PHE A 121 0.16 10.92 1.69
CA PHE A 121 0.60 11.96 2.63
C PHE A 121 1.86 12.70 2.18
N ASP A 122 2.71 12.06 1.37
CA ASP A 122 3.90 12.68 0.77
C ASP A 122 3.57 13.62 -0.39
N ALA A 123 2.33 13.55 -0.84
CA ALA A 123 1.80 14.20 -2.02
C ALA A 123 0.56 15.04 -1.69
N LEU A 124 0.41 15.46 -0.42
CA LEU A 124 -0.80 16.15 -0.01
C LEU A 124 -0.95 17.51 -0.71
N PRO A 125 -2.19 17.87 -1.03
CA PRO A 125 -2.54 19.22 -1.47
C PRO A 125 -1.98 20.30 -0.54
N GLY A 126 -1.52 21.44 -1.07
CA GLY A 126 -1.07 22.59 -0.26
C GLY A 126 -2.07 23.01 0.82
N ARG A 127 -3.37 23.02 0.47
CA ARG A 127 -4.48 23.31 1.38
C ARG A 127 -4.70 22.26 2.49
N MET A 128 -4.25 21.02 2.28
CA MET A 128 -4.36 19.93 3.26
C MET A 128 -3.08 19.79 4.08
N LEU A 129 -1.93 20.22 3.56
CA LEU A 129 -0.66 20.23 4.31
C LEU A 129 -0.75 21.07 5.58
N THR A 130 -1.58 22.12 5.61
CA THR A 130 -1.81 22.91 6.83
C THR A 130 -2.56 22.16 7.93
N ASP A 131 -3.33 21.13 7.57
CA ASP A 131 -4.09 20.31 8.52
C ASP A 131 -3.19 19.29 9.25
N TYR A 132 -2.01 18.97 8.70
CA TYR A 132 -1.13 17.93 9.21
C TYR A 132 0.26 18.46 9.53
N ARG A 133 0.74 18.18 10.75
CA ARG A 133 2.08 18.61 11.18
C ARG A 133 3.15 17.92 10.34
N ALA A 134 4.18 18.68 9.94
CA ALA A 134 5.32 18.14 9.22
C ALA A 134 6.26 17.29 10.09
N ILE A 135 6.13 17.35 11.41
CA ILE A 135 7.05 16.72 12.37
C ILE A 135 6.38 15.53 13.03
N GLY A 136 7.08 14.40 13.07
CA GLY A 136 6.62 13.15 13.67
C GLY A 136 6.43 12.07 12.62
N ILE A 137 5.67 11.04 12.96
CA ILE A 137 5.27 10.04 11.99
C ILE A 137 4.27 10.62 11.00
N ARG A 138 4.30 10.11 9.77
CA ARG A 138 3.40 10.47 8.69
C ARG A 138 2.78 9.17 8.20
N PRO A 139 1.46 8.98 8.34
CA PRO A 139 0.74 7.86 7.72
C PRO A 139 0.98 7.85 6.22
N ASP A 140 0.78 6.72 5.52
CA ASP A 140 1.11 6.63 4.10
C ASP A 140 0.00 7.23 3.21
N LEU A 141 -1.27 6.90 3.48
CA LEU A 141 -2.43 7.29 2.66
C LEU A 141 -3.52 7.98 3.47
N LEU A 142 -4.26 8.89 2.83
CA LEU A 142 -5.45 9.55 3.36
C LEU A 142 -6.66 9.16 2.50
N PHE A 143 -7.58 8.38 3.08
CA PHE A 143 -8.81 7.96 2.42
C PHE A 143 -9.95 8.91 2.79
N HIS A 144 -10.75 9.28 1.80
CA HIS A 144 -11.99 10.00 2.02
C HIS A 144 -13.11 8.98 2.16
N LEU A 145 -13.91 9.06 3.23
CA LEU A 145 -15.11 8.24 3.42
C LEU A 145 -16.32 9.18 3.58
N PRO A 146 -17.57 8.68 3.41
CA PRO A 146 -18.76 9.50 3.66
C PRO A 146 -18.79 10.10 5.07
N GLY A 147 -18.27 9.35 6.06
CA GLY A 147 -18.21 9.75 7.47
C GLY A 147 -17.01 10.63 7.86
N GLY A 148 -16.12 10.95 6.92
CA GLY A 148 -14.91 11.74 7.17
C GLY A 148 -13.64 11.12 6.60
N ARG A 149 -12.51 11.80 6.83
CA ARG A 149 -11.19 11.35 6.37
C ARG A 149 -10.60 10.33 7.36
N ILE A 150 -9.94 9.31 6.85
CA ILE A 150 -9.20 8.32 7.65
C ILE A 150 -7.77 8.19 7.12
N ALA A 151 -6.80 8.23 8.03
CA ALA A 151 -5.39 8.01 7.70
C ALA A 151 -5.07 6.50 7.74
N GLY A 152 -4.37 6.01 6.72
CA GLY A 152 -3.93 4.63 6.61
C GLY A 152 -2.43 4.51 6.65
N GLU A 153 -1.94 3.61 7.49
CA GLU A 153 -0.53 3.21 7.57
C GLU A 153 -0.35 1.79 7.02
N ALA A 154 0.54 1.62 6.05
CA ALA A 154 0.93 0.34 5.48
C ALA A 154 2.33 -0.06 5.94
N ARG A 155 2.48 -1.28 6.47
CA ARG A 155 3.80 -1.87 6.74
C ARG A 155 3.85 -3.29 6.19
N GLY A 156 4.94 -3.62 5.51
CA GLY A 156 5.21 -4.98 5.01
C GLY A 156 6.41 -5.60 5.73
N ARG A 157 6.32 -6.89 6.04
CA ARG A 157 7.38 -7.65 6.72
C ARG A 157 7.56 -9.03 6.13
N HIS A 158 8.82 -9.42 5.98
CA HIS A 158 9.20 -10.79 5.68
C HIS A 158 9.12 -11.65 6.95
N ARG A 159 8.59 -12.87 6.81
CA ARG A 159 8.50 -13.90 7.84
C ARG A 159 9.23 -15.17 7.41
N ARG A 160 10.24 -15.54 8.19
CA ARG A 160 10.92 -16.85 8.12
C ARG A 160 10.14 -18.01 8.77
N PRO A 161 9.39 -17.81 9.87
CA PRO A 161 8.64 -18.91 10.50
C PRO A 161 7.61 -19.52 9.57
N GLU A 162 7.29 -20.81 9.80
CA GLU A 162 6.28 -21.55 9.00
C GLU A 162 4.88 -20.94 9.13
N THR A 163 4.57 -20.37 10.30
CA THR A 163 3.33 -19.63 10.54
C THR A 163 3.51 -18.17 10.15
N LEU A 164 2.70 -17.73 9.19
CA LEU A 164 2.78 -16.38 8.63
C LEU A 164 2.34 -15.31 9.63
N LEU A 165 1.22 -15.58 10.31
CA LEU A 165 0.62 -14.69 11.30
C LEU A 165 1.23 -14.94 12.69
N PRO A 166 1.71 -13.89 13.38
CA PRO A 166 2.24 -14.04 14.73
C PRO A 166 1.19 -14.52 15.73
N LYS A 167 1.67 -15.27 16.72
CA LYS A 167 0.95 -15.51 17.99
C LYS A 167 1.03 -14.31 18.94
N GLU A 168 2.14 -13.57 18.90
CA GLU A 168 2.40 -12.38 19.74
C GLU A 168 2.81 -11.16 18.90
N PRO A 169 2.47 -9.93 19.33
CA PRO A 169 2.81 -8.73 18.57
C PRO A 169 4.31 -8.46 18.60
N LEU A 170 4.87 -8.10 17.44
CA LEU A 170 6.29 -7.77 17.32
C LEU A 170 6.61 -6.43 17.98
N ALA A 171 7.86 -6.24 18.43
CA ALA A 171 8.29 -4.98 19.04
C ALA A 171 8.08 -3.77 18.11
N GLU A 172 8.32 -3.92 16.81
CA GLU A 172 8.07 -2.87 15.81
C GLU A 172 6.58 -2.57 15.64
N GLN A 173 5.73 -3.60 15.65
CA GLN A 173 4.28 -3.47 15.57
C GLN A 173 3.73 -2.72 16.78
N LYS A 174 4.22 -3.06 17.98
CA LYS A 174 3.94 -2.35 19.24
C LYS A 174 4.35 -0.88 19.16
N SER A 175 5.58 -0.59 18.72
CA SER A 175 6.10 0.78 18.59
C SER A 175 5.24 1.59 17.63
N ARG A 176 4.93 1.03 16.45
CA ARG A 176 4.21 1.76 15.41
C ARG A 176 2.76 2.07 15.80
N LEU A 177 2.08 1.13 16.46
CA LEU A 177 0.74 1.39 17.00
C LEU A 177 0.72 2.54 18.00
N GLN A 178 1.74 2.62 18.86
CA GLN A 178 1.88 3.72 19.82
C GLN A 178 2.18 5.04 19.13
N GLU A 179 3.06 5.06 18.14
CA GLU A 179 3.35 6.25 17.35
C GLU A 179 2.10 6.78 16.63
N LEU A 180 1.29 5.89 16.03
CA LEU A 180 0.02 6.25 15.39
C LEU A 180 -1.00 6.81 16.37
N ALA A 181 -1.11 6.23 17.56
CA ALA A 181 -1.99 6.77 18.61
C ALA A 181 -1.56 8.19 19.03
N LEU A 182 -0.27 8.43 19.21
CA LEU A 182 0.28 9.76 19.53
C LEU A 182 0.03 10.76 18.38
N TRP A 183 0.22 10.32 17.13
CA TRP A 183 -0.09 11.13 15.96
C TRP A 183 -1.56 11.52 15.93
N SER A 184 -2.47 10.57 16.11
CA SER A 184 -3.92 10.82 16.13
C SER A 184 -4.30 11.85 17.20
N ALA A 185 -3.83 11.66 18.43
CA ALA A 185 -4.06 12.60 19.54
C ALA A 185 -3.54 14.02 19.21
N SER A 186 -2.38 14.12 18.56
CA SER A 186 -1.81 15.42 18.14
C SER A 186 -2.58 16.10 17.01
N HIS A 187 -3.48 15.38 16.33
CA HIS A 187 -4.34 15.83 15.23
C HIS A 187 -5.83 15.77 15.59
N ARG A 188 -6.19 16.09 16.84
CA ARG A 188 -7.59 16.14 17.32
C ARG A 188 -8.30 14.79 17.18
N ASP A 189 -7.62 13.73 17.60
CA ASP A 189 -8.09 12.35 17.52
C ASP A 189 -8.46 11.95 16.08
N HIS A 190 -7.63 12.36 15.11
CA HIS A 190 -7.84 12.05 13.70
C HIS A 190 -7.94 10.54 13.50
N ALA A 191 -9.00 10.10 12.83
CA ALA A 191 -9.26 8.68 12.61
C ALA A 191 -8.15 8.02 11.78
N TYR A 192 -7.77 6.80 12.13
CA TYR A 192 -6.70 6.09 11.45
C TYR A 192 -6.84 4.57 11.56
N PHE A 193 -6.12 3.87 10.69
CA PHE A 193 -5.94 2.41 10.73
C PHE A 193 -4.56 2.03 10.20
N MET A 194 -4.12 0.81 10.52
CA MET A 194 -2.85 0.27 10.04
C MET A 194 -3.05 -1.11 9.44
N SER A 195 -2.51 -1.35 8.24
CA SER A 195 -2.31 -2.70 7.70
C SER A 195 -0.86 -3.13 7.94
N TRP A 196 -0.70 -4.36 8.43
CA TRP A 196 0.59 -4.99 8.66
C TRP A 196 0.67 -6.31 7.90
N VAL A 197 1.35 -6.29 6.77
CA VAL A 197 1.45 -7.40 5.82
C VAL A 197 2.62 -8.31 6.17
N TRP A 198 2.37 -9.60 6.08
CA TRP A 198 3.33 -10.67 6.27
C TRP A 198 3.53 -11.40 4.93
N ILE A 199 4.78 -11.47 4.48
CA ILE A 199 5.19 -12.23 3.29
C ILE A 199 6.12 -13.36 3.75
N GLY A 200 5.85 -14.59 3.34
CA GLY A 200 6.60 -15.77 3.77
C GLY A 200 6.25 -17.00 2.95
N ARG A 201 6.74 -18.16 3.38
CA ARG A 201 6.67 -19.40 2.59
C ARG A 201 5.24 -19.86 2.28
N SER A 202 4.28 -19.56 3.14
CA SER A 202 2.86 -19.92 2.98
C SER A 202 2.04 -18.88 2.20
N GLY A 203 2.68 -17.82 1.70
CA GLY A 203 2.04 -16.77 0.90
C GLY A 203 2.02 -15.43 1.62
N VAL A 204 0.89 -14.73 1.52
CA VAL A 204 0.67 -13.38 2.06
C VAL A 204 -0.51 -13.36 3.04
N ALA A 205 -0.36 -12.67 4.16
CA ALA A 205 -1.45 -12.39 5.11
C ALA A 205 -1.30 -10.99 5.70
N ALA A 206 -2.35 -10.50 6.38
CA ALA A 206 -2.33 -9.19 7.01
C ALA A 206 -2.92 -9.21 8.43
N ASP A 207 -2.37 -8.38 9.30
CA ASP A 207 -3.06 -7.91 10.50
C ASP A 207 -3.50 -6.45 10.27
N ILE A 208 -4.77 -6.15 10.50
CA ILE A 208 -5.35 -4.82 10.33
C ILE A 208 -5.71 -4.30 11.72
N PHE A 209 -5.21 -3.12 12.09
CA PHE A 209 -5.39 -2.51 13.40
C PHE A 209 -6.26 -1.26 13.33
N LEU A 210 -7.26 -1.22 14.21
CA LEU A 210 -8.24 -0.15 14.33
C LEU A 210 -8.27 0.35 15.77
N PRO A 211 -8.30 1.67 16.04
CA PRO A 211 -8.44 2.15 17.40
C PRO A 211 -9.84 1.84 17.95
N GLU A 212 -9.94 1.31 19.18
CA GLU A 212 -11.22 0.95 19.85
C GLU A 212 -12.14 2.16 20.03
N ALA A 213 -11.57 3.37 20.11
CA ALA A 213 -12.31 4.60 20.43
C ALA A 213 -13.11 5.20 19.25
N GLY A 214 -13.12 4.59 18.06
CA GLY A 214 -13.81 5.15 16.90
C GLY A 214 -15.17 4.53 16.62
N ARG A 215 -15.94 5.24 15.79
CA ARG A 215 -17.29 4.90 15.28
C ARG A 215 -17.34 3.63 14.40
N TRP A 216 -16.38 2.72 14.57
CA TRP A 216 -16.08 1.61 13.67
C TRP A 216 -17.07 0.46 13.76
N ASP A 217 -17.77 0.30 14.89
CA ASP A 217 -18.73 -0.79 15.07
C ASP A 217 -19.85 -0.75 14.03
N SER A 218 -20.19 0.45 13.54
CA SER A 218 -21.14 0.65 12.44
C SER A 218 -20.53 0.63 11.04
N ALA A 219 -19.20 0.78 10.93
CA ALA A 219 -18.49 0.84 9.66
C ALA A 219 -17.94 -0.52 9.22
N LEU A 220 -17.59 -1.38 10.18
CA LEU A 220 -17.04 -2.70 9.93
C LEU A 220 -18.11 -3.63 9.38
N ASP A 221 -17.84 -4.18 8.19
CA ASP A 221 -18.69 -5.20 7.60
C ASP A 221 -18.86 -6.39 8.58
N PRO A 222 -20.11 -6.77 8.92
CA PRO A 222 -20.41 -7.81 9.90
C PRO A 222 -19.77 -9.18 9.61
N ARG A 223 -19.32 -9.45 8.39
CA ARG A 223 -18.54 -10.70 8.11
C ARG A 223 -17.25 -10.77 8.92
N TRP A 224 -16.58 -9.63 9.13
CA TRP A 224 -15.32 -9.60 9.85
C TRP A 224 -15.52 -9.91 11.33
N GLN A 225 -16.63 -9.48 11.93
CA GLN A 225 -16.91 -9.67 13.35
C GLN A 225 -17.23 -11.13 13.74
N ARG A 226 -17.50 -12.02 12.76
CA ARG A 226 -18.08 -13.36 13.00
C ARG A 226 -17.07 -14.46 13.35
N HIS A 227 -15.77 -14.21 13.21
CA HIS A 227 -14.77 -15.28 13.26
C HIS A 227 -13.60 -15.03 14.21
N SER A 228 -13.74 -14.18 15.23
CA SER A 228 -12.65 -13.96 16.20
C SER A 228 -12.37 -15.18 17.10
N GLU A 229 -11.08 -15.47 17.32
CA GLU A 229 -10.65 -16.38 18.38
C GLU A 229 -10.57 -15.72 19.77
N GLY A 230 -10.92 -14.42 19.88
CA GLY A 230 -10.90 -13.67 21.14
C GLY A 230 -9.50 -13.42 21.69
N ARG A 231 -8.46 -13.52 20.84
CA ARG A 231 -7.08 -13.31 21.26
C ARG A 231 -6.88 -11.88 21.75
N GLN A 232 -6.14 -11.74 22.85
CA GLN A 232 -5.81 -10.45 23.42
C GLN A 232 -4.30 -10.33 23.62
N TRP A 233 -3.77 -9.16 23.29
CA TRP A 233 -2.41 -8.76 23.57
C TRP A 233 -2.38 -7.53 24.47
N ASP A 234 -1.60 -7.59 25.53
CA ASP A 234 -1.34 -6.46 26.40
C ASP A 234 0.18 -6.16 26.40
N PHE A 235 0.55 -4.89 26.23
CA PHE A 235 1.95 -4.46 26.31
C PHE A 235 2.07 -3.03 26.85
N PRO A 236 3.19 -2.68 27.52
CA PRO A 236 3.36 -1.34 28.07
C PRO A 236 3.50 -0.29 26.95
N VAL A 237 2.99 0.92 27.21
CA VAL A 237 3.35 2.12 26.43
C VAL A 237 4.83 2.37 26.66
N ARG A 238 5.63 2.42 25.57
CA ARG A 238 7.03 2.85 25.71
C ARG A 238 7.00 4.34 26.02
N GLU A 239 7.40 4.72 27.23
CA GLU A 239 7.87 6.07 27.46
C GLU A 239 9.01 6.29 26.48
N GLN A 240 8.89 7.30 25.61
CA GLN A 240 10.04 7.78 24.85
C GLN A 240 11.07 8.19 25.88
N GLN A 241 12.05 7.32 26.16
CA GLN A 241 13.22 7.68 26.93
C GLN A 241 13.86 8.85 26.17
N ARG A 242 13.60 10.08 26.65
CA ARG A 242 14.44 11.22 26.35
C ARG A 242 15.81 10.82 26.84
N ARG A 243 16.69 10.39 25.93
CA ARG A 243 18.12 10.29 26.25
C ARG A 243 18.50 11.64 26.84
N PRO A 244 19.03 11.70 28.07
CA PRO A 244 19.67 12.91 28.56
C PRO A 244 20.76 13.29 27.55
N PRO A 245 21.01 14.58 27.28
CA PRO A 245 22.07 14.97 26.36
C PRO A 245 23.40 14.43 26.90
N GLU A 246 23.94 13.41 26.22
CA GLU A 246 25.27 12.89 26.50
C GLU A 246 26.28 14.01 26.26
N ARG A 247 26.94 14.43 27.35
CA ARG A 247 28.11 15.30 27.27
C ARG A 247 29.21 14.56 26.49
N PRO A 248 29.93 15.23 25.58
CA PRO A 248 30.97 14.58 24.81
C PRO A 248 32.19 14.32 25.70
N THR A 249 32.39 13.07 26.12
CA THR A 249 33.67 12.60 26.65
C THR A 249 34.51 11.99 25.54
N ARG A 250 35.75 12.44 25.52
CA ARG A 250 36.82 12.27 24.54
C ARG A 250 37.47 10.88 24.68
N ARG A 251 37.54 10.13 23.57
CA ARG A 251 38.63 9.23 23.03
C ARG A 251 39.42 8.36 24.04
N GLU A 252 39.62 7.05 23.86
CA GLU A 252 40.46 6.37 22.83
C GLU A 252 40.34 4.82 22.92
N PRO A 253 40.91 4.05 21.95
CA PRO A 253 40.50 2.69 21.59
C PRO A 253 41.42 1.59 22.18
N ASP A 254 40.86 0.40 22.44
CA ASP A 254 41.57 -0.85 22.08
C ASP A 254 40.65 -2.08 22.03
N ALA A 255 41.10 -3.05 21.24
CA ALA A 255 40.39 -4.24 20.76
C ALA A 255 40.19 -5.36 21.79
N ASP A 256 39.10 -6.13 21.67
CA ASP A 256 39.19 -7.59 21.54
C ASP A 256 37.87 -8.27 21.09
N LEU A 257 38.00 -9.48 20.54
CA LEU A 257 37.10 -10.22 19.65
C LEU A 257 36.02 -11.10 20.35
N GLY A 258 34.78 -11.05 19.82
CA GLY A 258 33.75 -12.13 19.83
C GLY A 258 32.74 -12.15 21.00
N PRO A 259 31.51 -12.69 20.85
CA PRO A 259 30.92 -13.44 19.72
C PRO A 259 29.81 -12.67 18.96
N LEU A 260 29.61 -13.04 17.68
CA LEU A 260 28.65 -12.47 16.75
C LEU A 260 27.20 -12.67 17.22
N SER A 261 26.67 -11.66 17.90
CA SER A 261 25.24 -11.46 18.09
C SER A 261 24.64 -10.84 16.82
N ASP A 262 23.56 -11.43 16.32
CA ASP A 262 22.76 -10.97 15.18
C ASP A 262 22.13 -9.60 15.48
N ALA A 263 22.95 -8.56 15.41
CA ALA A 263 22.54 -7.17 15.46
C ALA A 263 21.95 -6.78 14.09
N SER A 264 20.63 -6.68 14.05
CA SER A 264 19.89 -6.03 12.97
C SER A 264 20.42 -4.60 12.76
N PRO A 265 20.62 -4.12 11.51
CA PRO A 265 21.11 -2.76 11.34
C PRO A 265 20.07 -1.72 11.80
N PRO A 266 20.54 -0.56 12.30
CA PRO A 266 19.70 0.57 12.70
C PRO A 266 18.84 1.05 11.54
N GLY A 267 17.72 1.70 11.87
CA GLY A 267 16.84 2.33 10.90
C GLY A 267 17.62 3.07 9.82
N MET A 268 17.44 2.66 8.57
CA MET A 268 17.89 3.45 7.44
C MET A 268 17.08 4.74 7.45
N HIS A 269 17.75 5.76 7.98
CA HIS A 269 17.61 7.17 7.67
C HIS A 269 16.18 7.73 7.70
N ALA A 270 15.87 8.35 8.85
CA ALA A 270 15.37 9.71 8.80
C ALA A 270 16.10 10.47 7.67
N PRO A 271 15.38 11.23 6.82
CA PRO A 271 16.04 12.01 5.78
C PRO A 271 17.14 12.85 6.45
N PRO A 272 18.33 12.99 5.83
CA PRO A 272 19.36 13.85 6.39
C PRO A 272 18.72 15.21 6.66
N ALA A 273 19.00 15.77 7.84
CA ALA A 273 18.72 17.15 8.17
C ALA A 273 19.36 18.00 7.07
N THR A 274 18.59 18.28 6.03
CA THR A 274 18.93 19.24 5.01
C THR A 274 18.94 20.55 5.77
N GLY A 275 20.09 21.24 5.74
CA GLY A 275 20.23 22.58 6.30
C GLY A 275 19.07 23.47 5.87
N PRO A 276 18.85 24.61 6.57
CA PRO A 276 17.63 25.39 6.46
C PRO A 276 17.25 25.54 5.00
N LEU A 277 16.13 24.92 4.61
CA LEU A 277 15.53 25.11 3.30
C LEU A 277 15.49 26.61 3.09
N ARG A 278 16.32 27.10 2.16
CA ARG A 278 16.25 28.48 1.71
C ARG A 278 14.79 28.69 1.35
N VAL A 279 14.13 29.54 2.13
CA VAL A 279 12.82 30.09 1.83
C VAL A 279 13.00 30.85 0.52
N VAL A 280 12.85 30.15 -0.61
CA VAL A 280 12.57 30.79 -1.87
C VAL A 280 11.11 31.20 -1.76
N SER A 281 10.92 32.35 -1.13
CA SER A 281 9.70 33.14 -1.21
C SER A 281 9.48 33.49 -2.69
N ARG A 282 8.72 32.63 -3.36
CA ARG A 282 7.74 33.06 -4.34
C ARG A 282 6.57 32.11 -4.19
N ALA A 283 5.57 32.54 -3.42
CA ALA A 283 4.29 31.86 -3.29
C ALA A 283 3.61 31.89 -4.67
N GLN A 284 3.99 30.95 -5.53
CA GLN A 284 3.08 30.49 -6.55
C GLN A 284 1.97 29.73 -5.81
N PRO A 285 0.69 29.96 -6.12
CA PRO A 285 -0.37 29.14 -5.58
C PRO A 285 -0.03 27.68 -5.90
N ALA A 286 0.01 26.84 -4.86
CA ALA A 286 0.23 25.42 -5.07
C ALA A 286 -0.84 24.92 -6.05
N PRO A 287 -0.46 24.27 -7.16
CA PRO A 287 -1.42 23.82 -8.16
C PRO A 287 -2.46 22.93 -7.51
N ASP A 288 -3.70 22.99 -7.98
CA ASP A 288 -4.78 22.19 -7.43
C ASP A 288 -4.41 20.69 -7.52
N PRO A 289 -4.72 19.84 -6.53
CA PRO A 289 -4.35 18.43 -6.54
C PRO A 289 -4.89 17.67 -7.74
N GLN A 290 -6.04 18.10 -8.24
CA GLN A 290 -6.61 17.54 -9.45
C GLN A 290 -5.79 17.97 -10.68
N GLU A 291 -5.29 19.21 -10.72
CA GLU A 291 -4.33 19.66 -11.74
C GLU A 291 -3.00 18.91 -11.63
N GLN A 292 -2.50 18.66 -10.42
CA GLN A 292 -1.27 17.89 -10.21
C GLN A 292 -1.42 16.43 -10.66
N ALA A 293 -2.54 15.78 -10.31
CA ALA A 293 -2.86 14.43 -10.76
C ALA A 293 -3.06 14.38 -12.29
N ALA A 294 -3.73 15.38 -12.87
CA ALA A 294 -3.91 15.50 -14.31
C ALA A 294 -2.57 15.71 -15.03
N HIS A 295 -1.68 16.55 -14.50
CA HIS A 295 -0.33 16.78 -15.03
C HIS A 295 0.54 15.53 -14.92
N LEU A 296 0.40 14.75 -13.84
CA LEU A 296 1.07 13.46 -13.69
C LEU A 296 0.58 12.45 -14.73
N ALA A 297 -0.73 12.30 -14.87
CA ALA A 297 -1.33 11.43 -15.88
C ALA A 297 -0.91 11.85 -17.30
N GLN A 298 -0.82 13.16 -17.55
CA GLN A 298 -0.36 13.68 -18.83
C GLN A 298 1.11 13.33 -19.08
N ARG A 299 2.01 13.54 -18.12
CA ARG A 299 3.43 13.15 -18.26
C ARG A 299 3.60 11.65 -18.50
N LEU A 300 2.84 10.81 -17.80
CA LEU A 300 2.83 9.37 -18.05
C LEU A 300 2.34 9.05 -19.46
N TYR A 301 1.30 9.71 -19.93
CA TYR A 301 0.76 9.53 -21.27
C TYR A 301 1.79 9.95 -22.35
N ASP A 302 2.44 11.10 -22.17
CA ASP A 302 3.40 11.65 -23.12
C ASP A 302 4.67 10.79 -23.24
N THR A 303 5.09 10.16 -22.14
CA THR A 303 6.28 9.29 -22.09
C THR A 303 5.96 7.82 -22.34
N ALA A 304 4.68 7.43 -22.35
CA ALA A 304 4.26 6.08 -22.66
C ALA A 304 4.45 5.77 -24.16
N PRO A 305 4.89 4.55 -24.52
CA PRO A 305 4.95 4.11 -25.90
C PRO A 305 3.59 4.26 -26.59
N GLU A 306 3.62 4.68 -27.86
CA GLU A 306 2.40 4.73 -28.68
C GLU A 306 1.85 3.31 -28.85
N ALA A 307 0.55 3.17 -28.65
CA ALA A 307 -0.17 1.96 -28.98
C ALA A 307 -1.24 2.31 -30.02
N ASN A 308 -1.38 1.49 -31.05
CA ASN A 308 -2.49 1.57 -31.99
C ASN A 308 -3.74 0.94 -31.32
N ALA A 309 -4.21 1.59 -30.24
CA ALA A 309 -5.20 1.05 -29.34
C ALA A 309 -6.12 2.16 -28.82
N GLU A 310 -7.39 1.82 -28.68
CA GLU A 310 -8.42 2.68 -28.11
C GLU A 310 -9.27 1.88 -27.13
N LEU A 311 -9.79 2.55 -26.10
CA LEU A 311 -10.75 2.01 -25.15
C LEU A 311 -11.98 2.92 -25.15
N ALA A 312 -13.12 2.43 -25.66
CA ALA A 312 -14.32 3.25 -25.90
C ALA A 312 -14.04 4.54 -26.71
N GLY A 313 -13.21 4.43 -27.76
CA GLY A 313 -12.81 5.56 -28.60
C GLY A 313 -11.79 6.52 -27.97
N ILE A 314 -11.31 6.23 -26.76
CA ILE A 314 -10.27 7.03 -26.11
C ILE A 314 -8.91 6.43 -26.46
N PRO A 315 -7.97 7.20 -27.04
CA PRO A 315 -6.62 6.73 -27.34
C PRO A 315 -5.91 6.20 -26.09
N VAL A 316 -5.23 5.07 -26.24
CA VAL A 316 -4.46 4.43 -25.16
C VAL A 316 -2.99 4.42 -25.54
N ARG A 317 -2.12 4.81 -24.60
CA ARG A 317 -0.67 4.63 -24.71
C ARG A 317 -0.17 3.69 -23.63
N GLY A 318 0.92 2.98 -23.89
CA GLY A 318 1.50 2.01 -22.98
C GLY A 318 1.82 0.70 -23.68
N THR A 319 2.38 -0.25 -22.94
CA THR A 319 2.77 -1.55 -23.48
C THR A 319 2.67 -2.65 -22.45
N TRP A 320 2.55 -3.87 -22.96
CA TRP A 320 2.64 -5.09 -22.18
C TRP A 320 4.09 -5.36 -21.82
N VAL A 321 4.33 -5.75 -20.56
CA VAL A 321 5.63 -6.23 -20.10
C VAL A 321 5.52 -7.60 -19.44
N PRO A 322 6.42 -8.53 -19.79
CA PRO A 322 6.53 -9.80 -19.09
C PRO A 322 7.08 -9.59 -17.68
N ALA A 323 6.49 -10.27 -16.69
CA ALA A 323 6.99 -10.35 -15.33
C ALA A 323 8.07 -11.45 -15.20
N ASP A 324 9.17 -11.26 -15.91
CA ASP A 324 10.27 -12.21 -16.14
C ASP A 324 11.56 -11.85 -15.39
N ALA A 325 11.51 -10.97 -14.38
CA ALA A 325 12.72 -10.55 -13.65
C ALA A 325 13.36 -11.71 -12.85
N LEU A 326 12.64 -12.83 -12.69
CA LEU A 326 13.06 -14.04 -11.97
C LEU A 326 13.21 -15.27 -12.87
N GLY A 327 13.09 -15.12 -14.19
CA GLY A 327 13.04 -16.23 -15.15
C GLY A 327 11.84 -16.13 -16.07
N SER A 328 11.31 -17.24 -16.57
CA SER A 328 10.14 -17.22 -17.45
C SER A 328 8.94 -16.53 -16.78
N ALA A 329 8.30 -15.61 -17.51
CA ALA A 329 7.16 -14.86 -16.99
C ALA A 329 5.98 -15.78 -16.66
N ARG A 330 5.47 -15.67 -15.43
CA ARG A 330 4.15 -16.23 -15.05
C ARG A 330 3.01 -15.31 -15.47
N HIS A 331 3.27 -14.01 -15.41
CA HIS A 331 2.31 -12.96 -15.67
C HIS A 331 2.84 -11.99 -16.72
N GLU A 332 1.93 -11.39 -17.47
CA GLU A 332 2.22 -10.16 -18.20
C GLU A 332 1.35 -9.04 -17.64
N VAL A 333 1.93 -7.84 -17.63
CA VAL A 333 1.28 -6.66 -17.11
C VAL A 333 1.23 -5.58 -18.18
N LEU A 334 0.03 -5.09 -18.47
CA LEU A 334 -0.17 -3.85 -19.19
C LEU A 334 -0.22 -2.71 -18.18
N LEU A 335 0.70 -1.76 -18.31
CA LEU A 335 0.55 -0.44 -17.71
C LEU A 335 0.21 0.53 -18.84
N ALA A 336 -0.98 1.09 -18.84
CA ALA A 336 -1.46 1.95 -19.91
C ALA A 336 -2.08 3.22 -19.37
N VAL A 337 -2.08 4.27 -20.17
CA VAL A 337 -2.63 5.58 -19.83
C VAL A 337 -3.55 6.01 -20.96
N LEU A 338 -4.77 6.40 -20.61
CA LEU A 338 -5.77 6.91 -21.54
C LEU A 338 -5.50 8.40 -21.82
N GLY A 339 -5.76 8.83 -23.06
CA GLY A 339 -5.63 10.22 -23.47
C GLY A 339 -6.55 11.15 -22.67
N GLU A 340 -7.73 10.63 -22.30
CA GLU A 340 -8.76 11.35 -21.56
C GLU A 340 -9.32 10.47 -20.44
N GLN A 341 -9.96 11.10 -19.45
CA GLN A 341 -10.62 10.36 -18.38
C GLN A 341 -11.91 9.73 -18.92
N PRO A 342 -12.05 8.39 -18.88
CA PRO A 342 -13.28 7.72 -19.29
C PRO A 342 -14.43 8.04 -18.32
N PRO A 343 -15.69 7.86 -18.75
CA PRO A 343 -16.84 7.95 -17.88
C PRO A 343 -16.70 6.99 -16.69
N ARG A 344 -17.05 7.46 -15.49
CA ARG A 344 -17.07 6.60 -14.30
C ARG A 344 -18.10 5.49 -14.49
N GLN A 345 -17.68 4.26 -14.19
CA GLN A 345 -18.57 3.10 -14.22
C GLN A 345 -18.72 2.46 -12.86
N VAL A 346 -19.93 2.01 -12.59
CA VAL A 346 -20.28 1.17 -11.44
C VAL A 346 -20.26 -0.29 -11.88
N GLY A 347 -20.04 -1.23 -10.94
CA GLY A 347 -20.16 -2.66 -11.21
C GLY A 347 -18.92 -3.32 -11.85
N VAL A 348 -17.78 -2.61 -11.86
CA VAL A 348 -16.54 -3.09 -12.51
C VAL A 348 -16.02 -4.36 -11.82
N ARG A 349 -16.11 -4.44 -10.48
CA ARG A 349 -15.65 -5.60 -9.69
C ARG A 349 -16.44 -6.86 -10.06
N GLU A 350 -17.75 -6.73 -10.20
CA GLU A 350 -18.66 -7.82 -10.58
C GLU A 350 -18.40 -8.26 -12.02
N ARG A 351 -18.14 -7.33 -12.94
CA ARG A 351 -17.76 -7.65 -14.33
C ARG A 351 -16.40 -8.34 -14.40
N LEU A 352 -15.42 -7.90 -13.62
CA LEU A 352 -14.11 -8.57 -13.51
C LEU A 352 -14.25 -9.99 -12.95
N ALA A 353 -15.11 -10.19 -11.95
CA ALA A 353 -15.40 -11.52 -11.44
C ALA A 353 -16.03 -12.43 -12.52
N ARG A 354 -16.93 -11.87 -13.36
CA ARG A 354 -17.54 -12.58 -14.50
C ARG A 354 -16.57 -12.88 -15.64
N ALA A 355 -15.44 -12.20 -15.75
CA ALA A 355 -14.39 -12.51 -16.72
C ALA A 355 -13.62 -13.81 -16.40
N GLN A 356 -14.06 -14.58 -15.39
CA GLN A 356 -13.61 -15.94 -15.03
C GLN A 356 -12.08 -16.07 -14.90
N GLY A 357 -11.39 -15.00 -14.48
CA GLY A 357 -9.94 -15.02 -14.28
C GLY A 357 -9.10 -15.02 -15.57
N ARG A 358 -9.69 -14.71 -16.74
CA ARG A 358 -8.90 -14.50 -17.99
C ARG A 358 -7.83 -13.42 -17.81
N PHE A 359 -8.18 -12.38 -17.07
CA PHE A 359 -7.30 -11.29 -16.66
C PHE A 359 -7.87 -10.62 -15.41
N ASP A 360 -7.01 -9.88 -14.71
CA ASP A 360 -7.38 -8.90 -13.69
C ASP A 360 -7.11 -7.50 -14.25
N ALA A 361 -7.95 -6.52 -13.93
CA ALA A 361 -7.78 -5.16 -14.41
C ALA A 361 -8.19 -4.12 -13.37
N CYS A 362 -7.54 -2.97 -13.43
CA CYS A 362 -7.85 -1.81 -12.61
C CYS A 362 -7.75 -0.55 -13.48
N LEU A 363 -8.81 0.23 -13.51
CA LEU A 363 -8.87 1.53 -14.19
C LEU A 363 -9.24 2.58 -13.14
N ASP A 364 -8.35 3.54 -12.92
CA ASP A 364 -8.58 4.67 -12.01
C ASP A 364 -8.11 5.96 -12.68
N GLY A 365 -9.00 6.94 -12.76
CA GLY A 365 -8.81 8.11 -13.62
C GLY A 365 -8.43 7.70 -15.04
N ARG A 366 -7.23 8.08 -15.47
CA ARG A 366 -6.67 7.77 -16.79
C ARG A 366 -5.75 6.54 -16.80
N LEU A 367 -5.37 6.01 -15.64
CA LEU A 367 -4.41 4.92 -15.55
C LEU A 367 -5.13 3.57 -15.65
N LEU A 368 -4.64 2.70 -16.51
CA LEU A 368 -5.11 1.34 -16.70
C LEU A 368 -3.99 0.37 -16.35
N THR A 369 -4.29 -0.60 -15.49
CA THR A 369 -3.41 -1.72 -15.19
C THR A 369 -4.15 -3.01 -15.49
N VAL A 370 -3.57 -3.88 -16.32
CA VAL A 370 -4.13 -5.21 -16.62
C VAL A 370 -3.07 -6.25 -16.33
N VAL A 371 -3.44 -7.33 -15.64
CA VAL A 371 -2.58 -8.47 -15.36
C VAL A 371 -3.22 -9.71 -15.96
N ARG A 372 -2.43 -10.50 -16.68
CA ARG A 372 -2.87 -11.78 -17.25
C ARG A 372 -1.82 -12.85 -16.98
N SER A 373 -2.24 -14.11 -17.01
CA SER A 373 -1.27 -15.21 -17.13
C SER A 373 -0.53 -15.11 -18.45
N ALA A 374 0.79 -15.30 -18.44
CA ALA A 374 1.63 -15.33 -19.64
C ALA A 374 1.26 -16.50 -20.58
N ALA A 375 0.69 -17.58 -20.03
CA ALA A 375 0.23 -18.74 -20.80
C ALA A 375 -1.11 -18.52 -21.52
N ALA A 376 -1.88 -17.49 -21.12
CA ALA A 376 -3.14 -17.14 -21.76
C ALA A 376 -2.90 -16.20 -22.97
N PRO A 377 -3.82 -16.12 -23.95
CA PRO A 377 -3.77 -15.05 -24.94
C PRO A 377 -4.03 -13.67 -24.29
N PRO A 378 -3.46 -12.58 -24.82
CA PRO A 378 -3.81 -11.23 -24.38
C PRO A 378 -5.32 -10.95 -24.53
N PRO A 379 -5.96 -10.28 -23.56
CA PRO A 379 -7.34 -9.83 -23.74
C PRO A 379 -7.41 -8.82 -24.88
N ARG A 380 -8.50 -8.87 -25.66
CA ARG A 380 -8.75 -7.85 -26.68
C ARG A 380 -9.20 -6.55 -26.01
N TRP A 381 -8.98 -5.41 -26.67
CA TRP A 381 -9.49 -4.12 -26.18
C TRP A 381 -11.00 -4.13 -25.97
N HIS A 382 -11.75 -4.83 -26.82
CA HIS A 382 -13.18 -5.04 -26.64
C HIS A 382 -13.52 -5.81 -25.36
N ASP A 383 -12.72 -6.81 -24.96
CA ASP A 383 -12.90 -7.52 -23.69
C ASP A 383 -12.70 -6.56 -22.50
N LEU A 384 -11.69 -5.70 -22.58
CA LEU A 384 -11.39 -4.70 -21.54
C LEU A 384 -12.50 -3.65 -21.45
N GLU A 385 -13.02 -3.18 -22.59
CA GLU A 385 -14.11 -2.22 -22.65
C GLU A 385 -15.41 -2.80 -22.07
N GLN A 386 -15.73 -4.05 -22.41
CA GLN A 386 -16.88 -4.74 -21.85
C GLN A 386 -16.83 -4.83 -20.32
N VAL A 387 -15.63 -5.09 -19.77
CA VAL A 387 -15.46 -5.28 -18.34
C VAL A 387 -15.37 -3.94 -17.59
N LEU A 388 -14.61 -2.98 -18.13
CA LEU A 388 -14.28 -1.73 -17.44
C LEU A 388 -15.32 -0.65 -17.69
N LEU A 389 -15.86 -0.57 -18.91
CA LEU A 389 -16.61 0.61 -19.39
C LEU A 389 -18.08 0.35 -19.73
N SER A 390 -18.53 -0.90 -19.86
CA SER A 390 -19.94 -1.16 -20.18
C SER A 390 -20.89 -0.76 -19.06
N SER A 391 -21.97 -0.08 -19.44
CA SER A 391 -23.14 0.14 -18.61
C SER A 391 -23.73 -1.23 -18.21
N ALA A 392 -24.05 -1.39 -16.93
CA ALA A 392 -24.52 -2.65 -16.35
C ALA A 392 -25.81 -3.17 -17.00
#